data_AF-A0A523GJW0-F1
#
_entry.id   AF-A0A523GJW0-F1
#
_cell.length_a   1.000
_cell.length_b   1.000
_cell.length_c   1.000
_cell.angle_alpha   90.00
_cell.angle_beta   90.00
_cell.angle_gamma   90.00
#
_symmetry.space_group_name_H-M   'P 1'
#
loop_
_entity.id
_entity.type
_entity.pdbx_description
1 polymer ?
#
loop_
_entity_poly.entity_id
_entity_poly.type
_entity_poly.pdbx_seq_one_letter_code
_entity_poly.pdbx_strand_id
1 'polypeptide(L)' 'MKSIRILFLVISLPLILSFTAHKFYVSITKIEYSQEEKSLQIITKLFIDDIEDVLQERYSPSISLDPEKETSEDA' A
#
# COMPACT_ATOMS: atom_id res chain seq x y z
N MET A 1 26.29 -0.68 -38.00
CA MET A 1 24.82 -0.79 -37.74
C MET A 1 24.47 -1.70 -36.56
N LYS A 2 25.18 -2.82 -36.30
CA LYS A 2 24.90 -3.68 -35.13
C LYS A 2 25.28 -3.01 -33.79
N SER A 3 26.44 -2.36 -33.73
CA SER A 3 26.91 -1.61 -32.56
C SER A 3 26.00 -0.44 -32.16
N ILE A 4 25.46 0.30 -33.14
CA ILE A 4 24.51 1.40 -32.87
C ILE A 4 23.20 0.88 -32.27
N ARG A 5 22.73 -0.29 -32.71
CA ARG A 5 21.51 -0.94 -32.18
C ARG A 5 21.72 -1.44 -30.76
N ILE A 6 22.90 -2.00 -30.47
CA ILE A 6 23.29 -2.43 -29.13
C ILE A 6 23.38 -1.21 -28.19
N LEU A 7 24.02 -0.12 -28.64
CA LEU A 7 24.14 1.11 -27.85
C LEU A 7 22.76 1.71 -27.54
N PHE A 8 21.86 1.74 -28.53
CA PHE A 8 20.49 2.19 -28.34
C PHE A 8 19.74 1.34 -27.31
N LEU A 9 19.90 0.01 -27.36
CA LEU A 9 19.26 -0.91 -26.43
C LEU A 9 19.79 -0.73 -24.99
N VAL A 10 21.12 -0.55 -24.84
CA VAL A 10 21.75 -0.28 -23.53
C VAL A 10 21.26 1.05 -22.96
N ILE A 11 21.10 2.08 -23.79
CA ILE A 11 20.58 3.38 -23.35
C ILE A 11 19.09 3.32 -23.01
N SER A 12 18.29 2.55 -23.75
CA SER A 12 16.84 2.43 -23.48
C SER A 12 16.52 1.59 -22.26
N LEU A 13 17.40 0.66 -21.86
CA LEU A 13 17.20 -0.25 -20.74
C LEU A 13 16.91 0.44 -19.40
N PRO A 14 17.69 1.45 -18.93
CA PRO A 14 17.39 2.13 -17.66
C PRO A 14 16.06 2.88 -17.69
N LEU A 15 15.63 3.40 -18.84
CA LEU A 15 14.32 4.07 -18.97
C LEU A 15 13.15 3.11 -18.75
N ILE A 16 13.27 1.86 -19.19
CA ILE A 16 12.24 0.83 -19.01
C ILE A 16 12.24 0.29 -17.57
N LEU A 17 13.39 0.30 -16.91
CA LEU A 17 13.56 -0.22 -15.54
C LEU A 17 13.31 0.82 -14.43
N SER A 18 12.98 2.06 -14.76
CA SER A 18 12.81 3.16 -13.80
C SER A 18 11.45 3.14 -13.05
N PHE A 19 10.89 1.97 -12.75
CA PHE A 19 9.64 1.90 -11.98
C PHE A 19 9.92 1.96 -10.47
N THR A 20 9.11 2.73 -9.76
CA THR A 20 9.10 2.75 -8.29
C THR A 20 7.84 2.03 -7.78
N ALA A 21 7.98 1.25 -6.71
CA ALA A 21 6.81 0.65 -6.06
C ALA A 21 6.03 1.75 -5.34
N HIS A 22 4.73 1.89 -5.63
CA HIS A 22 3.86 2.80 -4.89
C HIS A 22 3.29 2.09 -3.65
N LYS A 23 3.29 2.77 -2.50
CA LYS A 23 2.61 2.28 -1.29
C LYS A 23 1.12 2.08 -1.60
N PHE A 24 0.57 0.94 -1.21
CA PHE A 24 -0.79 0.53 -1.54
C PHE A 24 -1.62 0.41 -0.25
N TYR A 25 -2.56 1.34 -0.09
CA TYR A 25 -3.48 1.38 1.06
C TYR A 25 -4.90 1.22 0.55
N VAL A 26 -5.70 0.36 1.15
CA VAL A 26 -7.06 0.07 0.67
C VAL A 26 -8.07 0.11 1.81
N SER A 27 -9.28 0.54 1.50
CA SER A 27 -10.44 0.24 2.35
C SER A 27 -11.54 -0.33 1.48
N ILE A 28 -12.41 -1.14 2.08
CA ILE A 28 -13.60 -1.65 1.40
C ILE A 28 -14.79 -0.95 2.01
N THR A 29 -15.49 -0.14 1.22
CA THR A 29 -16.79 0.39 1.62
C THR A 29 -17.88 -0.39 0.90
N LYS A 30 -18.73 -1.06 1.67
CA LYS A 30 -19.88 -1.82 1.21
C LYS A 30 -21.14 -1.06 1.60
N ILE A 31 -22.03 -0.86 0.65
CA ILE A 31 -23.32 -0.24 0.88
C ILE A 31 -24.38 -1.26 0.51
N GLU A 32 -25.23 -1.61 1.48
CA GLU A 32 -26.30 -2.60 1.28
C GLU A 32 -27.59 -2.14 1.95
N TYR A 33 -28.72 -2.55 1.40
CA TYR A 33 -30.03 -2.27 2.00
C TYR A 33 -30.47 -3.49 2.82
N SER A 34 -30.69 -3.31 4.11
CA SER A 34 -31.29 -4.35 4.96
C SER A 34 -32.80 -4.23 4.89
N GLN A 35 -33.45 -5.25 4.32
CA GLN A 35 -34.91 -5.30 4.21
C GLN A 35 -35.58 -5.50 5.57
N GLU A 36 -34.96 -6.29 6.45
CA GLU A 36 -35.44 -6.55 7.82
C GLU A 36 -35.44 -5.26 8.64
N GLU A 37 -34.32 -4.53 8.62
CA GLU A 37 -34.14 -3.28 9.36
C GLU A 37 -34.68 -2.04 8.63
N LYS A 38 -35.18 -2.21 7.39
CA LYS A 38 -35.63 -1.13 6.49
C LYS A 38 -34.66 0.04 6.42
N SER A 39 -33.36 -0.24 6.39
CA SER A 39 -32.30 0.77 6.48
C SER A 39 -31.18 0.50 5.49
N LEU A 40 -30.51 1.58 5.07
CA LEU A 40 -29.25 1.49 4.33
C LEU A 40 -28.11 1.26 5.33
N GLN A 41 -27.34 0.20 5.13
CA GLN A 41 -26.15 -0.11 5.90
C GLN A 41 -24.91 0.26 5.09
N ILE A 42 -24.00 0.99 5.73
CA ILE A 42 -22.72 1.37 5.18
C ILE A 42 -21.65 0.73 6.07
N ILE A 43 -20.91 -0.20 5.49
CA ILE A 43 -19.91 -1.00 6.20
C ILE A 43 -18.55 -0.66 5.60
N THR A 44 -17.67 -0.09 6.41
CA THR A 44 -16.29 0.22 6.00
C THR A 44 -15.33 -0.73 6.69
N LYS A 45 -14.59 -1.52 5.91
CA LYS A 45 -13.47 -2.32 6.38
C LYS A 45 -12.18 -1.53 6.15
N LEU A 46 -11.49 -1.26 7.25
CA LEU A 46 -10.15 -0.67 7.27
C LEU A 46 -9.14 -1.76 7.63
N PHE A 47 -7.95 -1.73 7.02
CA PHE A 47 -6.83 -2.58 7.43
C PHE A 47 -6.01 -1.84 8.48
N ILE A 48 -5.74 -2.51 9.61
CA ILE A 48 -5.05 -1.90 10.74
C ILE A 48 -3.58 -1.63 10.43
N ASP A 49 -2.94 -2.49 9.62
CA ASP A 49 -1.56 -2.32 9.15
C ASP A 49 -1.39 -1.00 8.38
N ASP A 50 -2.32 -0.66 7.48
CA ASP A 50 -2.28 0.60 6.73
C ASP A 50 -2.35 1.82 7.65
N ILE A 51 -3.09 1.72 8.77
CA ILE A 51 -3.19 2.79 9.76
C ILE A 51 -1.89 2.88 10.57
N GLU A 52 -1.35 1.75 11.00
CA GLU A 52 -0.07 1.64 11.71
C GLU A 52 1.05 2.27 10.87
N ASP A 53 1.18 1.90 9.60
CA ASP A 53 2.17 2.46 8.66
C ASP A 53 2.11 3.99 8.61
N VAL A 54 0.91 4.56 8.55
CA VAL A 54 0.71 6.02 8.52
C VAL A 54 1.10 6.66 9.85
N LEU A 55 0.80 6.01 10.98
CA LEU A 55 1.18 6.49 12.30
C LEU A 55 2.70 6.43 12.50
N GLN A 56 3.35 5.35 12.05
CA GLN A 56 4.79 5.19 12.11
C GLN A 56 5.52 6.22 11.24
N GLU A 57 5.05 6.44 10.01
CA GLU A 57 5.63 7.42 9.08
C GLU A 57 5.51 8.86 9.61
N ARG A 58 4.37 9.21 10.26
CA ARG A 58 4.09 10.59 10.68
C ARG A 58 4.55 10.91 12.10
N TYR A 59 4.58 9.94 13.01
CA TYR A 59 4.78 10.18 14.44
C TYR A 59 5.97 9.44 15.04
N SER A 60 5.93 8.10 15.09
CA SER A 60 7.03 7.31 15.67
C SER A 60 7.03 5.87 15.15
N PRO A 61 8.17 5.33 14.70
CA PRO A 61 8.29 3.94 14.24
C PRO A 61 8.01 2.92 15.35
N SER A 62 8.09 3.32 16.62
CA SER A 62 7.77 2.49 17.79
C SER A 62 6.26 2.21 17.98
N ILE A 63 5.39 2.84 17.19
CA ILE A 63 3.94 2.68 17.33
C ILE A 63 3.54 1.32 16.77
N SER A 64 3.06 0.43 17.63
CA SER A 64 2.40 -0.82 17.25
C SER A 64 0.94 -0.81 17.67
N LEU A 65 0.05 -1.15 16.75
CA LEU A 65 -1.37 -1.35 17.00
C LEU A 65 -1.69 -2.81 17.32
N ASP A 66 -0.73 -3.72 17.12
CA ASP A 66 -0.79 -5.12 17.51
C ASP A 66 0.31 -5.43 18.55
N PRO A 67 -0.05 -5.62 19.84
CA PRO A 67 0.93 -5.86 20.90
C PRO A 67 1.70 -7.17 20.76
N GLU A 68 1.28 -8.09 19.89
CA GLU A 68 2.00 -9.35 19.59
C GLU A 68 2.91 -9.25 18.35
N LYS A 69 2.83 -8.14 17.60
CA LYS A 69 3.59 -7.91 16.37
C LYS A 69 4.90 -7.19 16.67
N GLU A 70 6.02 -7.79 16.31
CA GLU A 70 7.34 -7.16 16.41
C GLU A 70 7.44 -5.98 15.44
N THR A 71 7.92 -4.84 15.96
CA THR A 71 8.19 -3.63 15.17
C THR A 71 9.60 -3.66 14.60
N SER A 72 9.89 -2.77 13.64
CA SER A 72 11.24 -2.63 13.10
C SER A 72 12.29 -2.18 14.13
N GLU A 73 11.86 -1.64 15.27
CA GLU A 73 12.77 -1.29 16.37
C GLU A 73 13.07 -2.48 17.30
N ASP A 74 12.24 -3.52 17.27
CA ASP A 74 12.45 -4.75 18.06
C ASP A 74 13.48 -5.70 17.40
N ALA A 75 13.79 -5.47 16.11
CA ALA A 75 14.67 -6.30 15.27
C ALA A 75 16.17 -5.94 15.29
#